data_AF-A0A7K7U7D3-F1
#
_entry.id   AF-A0A7K7U7D3-F1
#
_cell.length_a   1.000
_cell.length_b   1.000
_cell.length_c   1.000
_cell.angle_alpha   90.00
_cell.angle_beta   90.00
_cell.angle_gamma   90.00
#
_symmetry.space_group_name_H-M   'P 1'
#
loop_
_entity.id
_entity.type
_entity.pdbx_description
1 polymer ?
#
loop_
_entity_poly.entity_id
_entity_poly.type
_entity_poly.pdbx_seq_one_letter_code
_entity_poly.pdbx_strand_id
1 'polypeptide(L)'
;REALGRGGASLSLGEEKATLQLREEAQCAALDLFKLPIAEARSQVQALVFGMAGRVESLERRLEGLPKQLADLLQSPSCLSLTEADPSPRKNRSAGSALPAKRKIPGESLINPGFKSKKAPSGVDFEDS
;
A
#
# COMPACT_ATOMS: atom_id res chain seq x y z
N ARG A 1 -12.85 17.69 14.23
CA ARG A 1 -12.37 17.26 12.89
C ARG A 1 -12.58 15.77 12.68
N GLU A 2 -12.30 14.94 13.69
CA GLU A 2 -12.50 13.49 13.64
C GLU A 2 -13.95 13.09 13.34
N ALA A 3 -14.93 13.72 14.01
CA ALA A 3 -16.35 13.51 13.73
C ALA A 3 -16.72 13.73 12.25
N LEU A 4 -16.15 14.73 11.57
CA LEU A 4 -16.39 14.99 10.15
C LEU A 4 -15.78 13.89 9.26
N GLY A 5 -14.57 13.43 9.59
CA GLY A 5 -13.88 12.37 8.83
C GLY A 5 -14.56 10.99 8.92
N ARG A 6 -15.30 10.74 10.01
CA ARG A 6 -16.02 9.48 10.25
C ARG A 6 -17.52 9.56 9.90
N GLY A 7 -18.00 10.68 9.37
CA GLY A 7 -19.43 10.87 9.07
C GLY A 7 -20.31 11.04 10.32
N GLY A 8 -19.73 11.34 11.48
CA GLY A 8 -20.44 11.60 12.74
C GLY A 8 -20.99 13.02 12.89
N ALA A 9 -21.11 13.78 11.80
CA ALA A 9 -21.67 15.13 11.83
C ALA A 9 -23.09 15.13 11.24
N SER A 10 -24.06 15.74 11.92
CA SER A 10 -25.41 15.98 11.40
C SER A 10 -25.81 17.44 11.56
N LEU A 11 -26.59 17.95 10.62
CA LEU A 11 -27.06 19.33 10.59
C LEU A 11 -28.58 19.34 10.51
N SER A 12 -29.22 20.07 11.41
CA SER A 12 -30.65 20.34 11.38
C SER A 12 -30.90 21.84 11.22
N LEU A 13 -31.82 22.21 10.33
CA LEU A 13 -32.20 23.60 10.10
C LEU A 13 -33.53 23.90 10.80
N GLY A 14 -33.53 24.87 11.71
CA GLY A 14 -34.74 25.46 12.27
C GLY A 14 -35.11 26.77 11.58
N GLU A 15 -36.14 27.45 12.09
CA GLU A 15 -36.62 28.72 11.53
C GLU A 15 -35.65 29.89 11.72
N GLU A 16 -35.00 29.97 12.89
CA GLU A 16 -34.09 31.08 13.24
C GLU A 16 -32.61 30.66 13.26
N LYS A 17 -32.35 29.40 13.63
CA LYS A 17 -30.99 28.86 13.81
C LYS A 17 -30.86 27.47 13.19
N ALA A 18 -29.64 27.09 12.89
CA ALA A 18 -29.30 25.70 12.60
C ALA A 18 -28.53 25.09 13.78
N THR A 19 -28.64 23.79 13.98
CA THR A 19 -27.88 23.07 15.01
C THR A 19 -27.00 22.03 14.34
N LEU A 20 -25.69 22.12 14.58
CA LEU A 20 -24.68 21.16 14.15
C LEU A 20 -24.39 20.22 15.31
N GLN A 21 -24.68 18.93 15.13
CA GLN A 21 -24.33 17.89 16.09
C GLN A 21 -23.09 17.15 15.59
N LEU A 22 -22.11 17.01 16.47
CA LEU A 22 -20.88 16.27 16.25
C LEU A 22 -20.86 15.12 17.25
N ARG A 23 -21.05 13.90 16.73
CA ARG A 23 -20.93 12.67 17.49
C ARG A 23 -19.50 12.16 17.40
N GLU A 24 -18.87 12.07 18.55
CA GLU A 24 -17.63 11.37 18.81
C GLU A 24 -17.93 10.20 19.74
N GLU A 25 -17.13 9.14 19.70
CA GLU A 25 -17.43 7.79 20.21
C GLU A 25 -18.19 7.73 21.56
N ALA A 26 -17.88 8.62 22.50
CA ALA A 26 -18.56 8.73 23.80
C ALA A 26 -19.17 10.12 24.10
N GLN A 27 -19.06 11.09 23.18
CA GLN A 27 -19.44 12.48 23.42
C GLN A 27 -20.23 13.05 22.25
N CYS A 28 -21.30 13.78 22.56
CA CYS A 28 -22.08 14.51 21.58
C CYS A 28 -21.93 16.00 21.87
N ALA A 29 -21.37 16.75 20.92
CA ALA A 29 -21.33 18.20 20.97
C ALA A 29 -22.41 18.77 20.05
N ALA A 30 -23.17 19.75 20.55
CA ALA A 30 -24.14 20.50 19.75
C ALA A 30 -23.70 21.97 19.68
N LEU A 31 -23.67 22.53 18.48
CA LEU A 31 -23.39 23.93 18.24
C LEU A 31 -24.60 24.58 17.57
N ASP A 32 -25.05 25.69 18.13
CA ASP A 32 -26.05 26.54 17.51
C ASP A 32 -25.37 27.51 16.54
N LEU A 33 -25.91 27.58 15.33
CA LEU A 33 -25.43 28.38 14.22
C LEU A 33 -26.49 29.41 13.86
N PHE A 34 -26.10 30.67 13.83
CA PHE A 34 -26.97 31.79 13.49
C PHE A 34 -26.63 32.35 12.12
N LYS A 35 -27.63 32.93 11.47
CA LYS A 35 -27.48 33.51 10.13
C LYS A 35 -26.60 34.75 10.19
N LEU A 36 -25.55 34.76 9.36
CA LEU A 36 -24.73 35.95 9.17
C LEU A 36 -25.48 37.03 8.38
N PRO A 37 -25.19 38.32 8.60
CA PRO A 37 -25.68 39.41 7.75
C PRO A 37 -25.31 39.18 6.28
N ILE A 38 -26.19 39.56 5.35
CA ILE A 38 -26.04 39.25 3.92
C ILE A 38 -24.71 39.75 3.33
N ALA A 39 -24.26 40.95 3.72
CA ALA A 39 -23.01 41.53 3.24
C ALA A 39 -21.78 40.70 3.67
N GLU A 40 -21.77 40.22 4.92
CA GLU A 40 -20.71 39.38 5.44
C GLU A 40 -20.77 37.98 4.82
N ALA A 41 -21.96 37.38 4.79
CA ALA A 41 -22.19 36.06 4.20
C ALA A 41 -21.71 36.00 2.75
N ARG A 42 -21.96 37.05 1.94
CA ARG A 42 -21.49 37.12 0.56
C ARG A 42 -19.96 37.05 0.47
N SER A 43 -19.28 37.84 1.29
CA SER A 43 -17.81 37.89 1.31
C SER A 43 -17.22 36.55 1.77
N GLN A 44 -17.81 35.94 2.80
CA GLN A 44 -17.40 34.63 3.32
C GLN A 44 -17.61 33.51 2.30
N VAL A 45 -18.76 33.48 1.61
CA VAL A 45 -19.04 32.47 0.57
C VAL A 45 -18.08 32.63 -0.60
N GLN A 46 -17.82 33.87 -1.05
CA GLN A 46 -16.88 34.13 -2.13
C GLN A 46 -15.46 33.63 -1.77
N ALA A 47 -14.96 33.99 -0.59
CA ALA A 47 -13.66 33.54 -0.10
C ALA A 47 -13.59 32.01 0.06
N LEU A 48 -14.67 31.39 0.56
CA LEU A 48 -14.75 29.94 0.72
C LEU A 48 -14.67 29.21 -0.63
N VAL A 49 -15.42 29.66 -1.64
CA VAL A 49 -15.45 29.04 -2.97
C VAL A 49 -14.07 29.12 -3.63
N PHE A 50 -13.45 30.31 -3.66
CA PHE A 50 -12.11 30.46 -4.24
C PHE A 50 -11.05 29.68 -3.45
N GLY A 51 -11.14 29.69 -2.13
CA GLY A 51 -10.25 28.90 -1.27
C GLY A 51 -10.40 27.40 -1.47
N MET A 52 -11.61 26.91 -1.72
CA MET A 52 -11.85 25.50 -2.06
C MET A 52 -11.25 25.14 -3.41
N ALA A 53 -11.46 25.96 -4.45
CA ALA A 53 -10.88 25.73 -5.77
C ALA A 53 -9.36 25.63 -5.71
N GLY A 54 -8.69 26.59 -5.03
CA GLY A 54 -7.24 26.56 -4.86
C GLY A 54 -6.74 25.35 -4.05
N ARG A 55 -7.49 24.91 -3.03
CA ARG A 55 -7.15 23.69 -2.28
C ARG A 55 -7.29 22.43 -3.14
N VAL A 56 -8.35 22.33 -3.94
CA VAL A 56 -8.56 21.18 -4.84
C VAL A 56 -7.42 21.10 -5.85
N GLU A 57 -7.09 22.20 -6.54
CA GLU A 57 -5.98 22.25 -7.48
C GLU A 57 -4.64 21.86 -6.82
N SER A 58 -4.36 22.39 -5.62
CA SER A 58 -3.16 22.05 -4.86
C SER A 58 -3.11 20.57 -4.48
N LEU A 59 -4.24 19.99 -4.07
CA LEU A 59 -4.35 18.58 -3.73
C LEU A 59 -4.17 17.69 -4.97
N GLU A 60 -4.77 18.05 -6.11
CA GLU A 60 -4.62 17.34 -7.37
C GLU A 60 -3.15 17.31 -7.84
N ARG A 61 -2.46 18.45 -7.81
CA ARG A 61 -1.02 18.53 -8.14
C ARG A 61 -0.15 17.65 -7.22
N ARG A 62 -0.47 17.61 -5.92
CA ARG A 62 0.23 16.76 -4.95
C ARG A 62 -0.05 15.27 -5.18
N LEU A 63 -1.27 14.92 -5.57
CA LEU A 63 -1.65 13.56 -5.95
C LEU A 63 -0.96 13.12 -7.24
N GLU A 64 -0.75 14.02 -8.20
CA GLU A 64 -0.01 13.73 -9.44
C GLU A 64 1.50 13.52 -9.21
N GLY A 65 2.07 14.14 -8.18
CA GLY A 65 3.48 13.96 -7.79
C GLY A 65 3.78 12.65 -7.04
N LEU A 66 2.77 12.05 -6.39
CA LEU A 66 2.92 10.85 -5.56
C LEU A 66 3.44 9.60 -6.32
N PRO A 67 2.96 9.27 -7.53
CA PRO A 67 3.51 8.16 -8.31
C PRO A 67 4.98 8.37 -8.69
N LYS A 68 5.39 9.61 -8.97
CA LYS A 68 6.77 9.97 -9.30
C LYS A 68 7.68 9.85 -8.07
N GLN A 69 7.23 10.37 -6.92
CA GLN A 69 7.96 10.23 -5.66
C GLN A 69 8.06 8.77 -5.19
N LEU A 70 7.02 7.95 -5.39
CA LEU A 70 7.08 6.53 -5.07
C LEU A 70 8.01 5.77 -6.04
N ALA A 71 8.00 6.12 -7.33
CA ALA A 71 8.93 5.58 -8.31
C ALA A 71 10.40 5.96 -7.97
N ASP A 72 10.66 7.20 -7.58
CA ASP A 72 11.99 7.66 -7.17
C ASP A 72 12.48 6.96 -5.89
N LEU A 73 11.58 6.70 -4.92
CA LEU A 73 11.90 5.92 -3.72
C LEU A 73 12.22 4.46 -4.04
N LEU A 74 11.48 3.84 -4.97
CA LEU A 74 11.73 2.46 -5.43
C LEU A 74 12.98 2.36 -6.32
N GLN A 75 13.39 3.45 -6.96
CA GLN A 75 14.64 3.55 -7.73
C GLN A 75 15.83 3.98 -6.88
N SER A 76 15.63 4.33 -5.61
CA SER A 76 16.73 4.62 -4.70
C SER A 76 17.54 3.35 -4.42
N PRO A 77 18.88 3.39 -4.52
CA PRO A 77 19.72 2.20 -4.40
C PRO A 77 19.68 1.54 -3.01
N SER A 78 19.08 2.20 -2.00
CA SER A 78 18.89 1.64 -0.66
C SER A 78 17.72 0.67 -0.53
N CYS A 79 16.73 0.70 -1.43
CA CYS A 79 15.62 -0.25 -1.38
C CYS A 79 15.98 -1.62 -2.00
N LEU A 80 17.06 -1.69 -2.78
CA LEU A 80 17.57 -2.94 -3.37
C LEU A 80 18.59 -3.66 -2.47
N SER A 81 19.03 -3.05 -1.37
CA SER A 81 20.02 -3.65 -0.46
C SER A 81 19.41 -4.46 0.70
N LEU A 82 18.08 -4.54 0.81
CA LEU A 82 17.42 -5.34 1.86
C LEU A 82 17.17 -6.80 1.49
N THR A 83 17.65 -7.27 0.33
CA THR A 83 17.51 -8.67 -0.10
C THR A 83 18.79 -9.49 -0.07
N GLU A 84 19.88 -8.98 0.51
CA GLU A 84 21.10 -9.76 0.75
C GLU A 84 21.50 -9.73 2.23
N ALA A 85 20.61 -10.24 3.09
CA ALA A 85 21.08 -10.83 4.33
C ALA A 85 21.70 -12.19 3.98
N ASP A 86 23.00 -12.21 3.70
CA ASP A 86 23.81 -13.43 3.57
C ASP A 86 23.62 -14.29 4.84
N PRO A 87 22.96 -15.46 4.76
CA PRO A 87 22.90 -16.37 5.88
C PRO A 87 24.24 -17.09 5.95
N SER A 88 25.22 -16.45 6.58
CA SER A 88 26.49 -17.08 6.91
C SER A 88 26.21 -18.44 7.59
N PRO A 89 26.64 -19.59 7.03
CA PRO A 89 26.31 -20.88 7.58
C PRO A 89 27.12 -21.08 8.85
N ARG A 90 26.45 -20.95 10.00
CA ARG A 90 27.02 -21.26 11.31
C ARG A 90 27.53 -22.69 11.29
N LYS A 91 28.86 -22.81 11.38
CA LYS A 91 29.65 -24.03 11.57
C LYS A 91 29.12 -24.88 12.73
N ASN A 92 28.27 -25.84 12.42
CA ASN A 92 27.94 -26.97 13.28
C ASN A 92 29.05 -28.02 13.15
N ARG A 93 29.76 -28.23 14.26
CA ARG A 93 30.63 -29.38 14.47
C ARG A 93 29.76 -30.63 14.65
N SER A 94 29.77 -31.55 13.69
CA SER A 94 29.72 -32.99 13.99
C SER A 94 29.95 -33.82 12.74
N ALA A 95 31.07 -34.55 12.77
CA ALA A 95 31.30 -35.90 12.23
C ALA A 95 30.90 -36.22 10.77
N GLY A 96 31.93 -36.54 9.97
CA GLY A 96 31.90 -37.77 9.17
C GLY A 96 31.80 -37.61 7.65
N SER A 97 32.84 -38.15 6.98
CA SER A 97 32.86 -38.64 5.61
C SER A 97 33.02 -37.63 4.47
N ALA A 98 34.18 -37.73 3.81
CA ALA A 98 34.52 -37.06 2.56
C ALA A 98 33.84 -37.76 1.37
N LEU A 99 33.02 -37.03 0.61
CA LEU A 99 32.63 -37.41 -0.76
C LEU A 99 32.55 -36.15 -1.64
N PRO A 100 32.97 -36.22 -2.92
CA PRO A 100 33.12 -35.05 -3.77
C PRO A 100 31.77 -34.39 -4.07
N ALA A 101 31.76 -33.04 -4.07
CA ALA A 101 30.59 -32.22 -4.35
C ALA A 101 29.92 -32.64 -5.67
N LYS A 102 28.72 -33.24 -5.59
CA LYS A 102 27.92 -33.55 -6.77
C LYS A 102 27.43 -32.26 -7.41
N ARG A 103 27.73 -32.11 -8.70
CA ARG A 103 27.33 -30.98 -9.53
C ARG A 103 25.80 -30.90 -9.59
N LYS A 104 25.24 -29.72 -9.30
CA LYS A 104 23.80 -29.41 -9.35
C LYS A 104 23.23 -29.83 -10.70
N ILE A 105 22.23 -30.72 -10.69
CA ILE A 105 21.57 -31.19 -11.91
C ILE A 105 20.42 -30.20 -12.23
N PRO A 106 20.35 -29.65 -13.45
CA PRO A 106 19.22 -28.79 -13.85
C PRO A 106 17.88 -29.52 -13.66
N GLY A 107 16.99 -28.96 -12.84
CA GLY A 107 15.66 -29.52 -12.56
C GLY A 107 15.38 -29.90 -11.09
N GLU A 108 16.38 -29.89 -10.20
CA GLU A 108 16.22 -30.20 -8.76
C GLU A 108 15.93 -28.97 -7.88
N SER A 109 15.45 -27.86 -8.47
CA SER A 109 15.20 -26.62 -7.71
C SER A 109 13.98 -26.75 -6.80
N LEU A 110 14.15 -26.39 -5.53
CA LEU A 110 13.07 -26.32 -4.52
C LEU A 110 11.92 -25.38 -4.90
N ILE A 111 12.18 -24.40 -5.77
CA ILE A 111 11.20 -23.42 -6.24
C ILE A 111 10.30 -24.01 -7.33
N ASN A 112 10.74 -25.09 -8.00
CA ASN A 112 9.95 -25.78 -9.00
C ASN A 112 10.06 -27.29 -8.81
N PRO A 113 9.39 -27.85 -7.79
CA PRO A 113 9.48 -29.26 -7.45
C PRO A 113 8.62 -30.06 -8.42
N GLY A 114 9.02 -30.17 -9.69
CA GLY A 114 8.11 -30.70 -10.69
C GLY A 114 8.68 -31.14 -12.03
N PHE A 115 9.92 -30.79 -12.40
CA PHE A 115 10.44 -31.21 -13.71
C PHE A 115 11.27 -32.50 -13.60
N LYS A 116 10.59 -33.64 -13.47
CA LYS A 116 11.22 -34.95 -13.70
C LYS A 116 11.58 -35.02 -15.20
N SER A 117 12.87 -35.10 -15.53
CA SER A 117 13.30 -35.32 -16.92
C SER A 117 12.64 -36.60 -17.45
N LYS A 118 11.80 -36.49 -18.49
CA LYS A 118 11.30 -37.68 -19.19
C LYS A 118 12.48 -38.38 -19.86
N LYS A 119 12.76 -39.63 -19.47
CA LYS A 119 13.73 -40.48 -20.17
C LYS A 119 13.25 -40.68 -21.61
N ALA A 120 14.17 -40.58 -22.58
CA ALA A 120 13.88 -40.95 -23.97
C ALA A 120 13.50 -42.45 -24.01
N PRO A 121 12.55 -42.85 -24.87
CA PRO A 121 12.22 -44.27 -25.04
C PRO A 121 13.47 -45.02 -25.51
N SER A 122 13.92 -45.99 -24.71
CA SER A 122 14.92 -46.96 -25.17
C SER A 122 14.20 -47.91 -26.11
N GLY A 123 14.68 -47.99 -27.36
CA GLY A 123 14.19 -48.95 -28.34
C GLY A 123 14.34 -50.38 -27.86
N VAL A 124 13.53 -51.26 -28.43
CA VAL A 124 13.65 -52.71 -28.24
C VAL A 124 14.77 -53.21 -29.14
N ASP A 125 15.74 -53.93 -28.58
CA ASP A 125 16.82 -54.55 -29.33
C ASP A 125 16.33 -55.91 -29.82
N PHE A 126 16.30 -56.12 -31.13
CA PHE A 126 16.03 -57.43 -31.72
C PHE A 126 17.39 -58.05 -32.02
N GLU A 127 17.77 -59.10 -31.29
CA GLU A 127 18.90 -59.95 -31.69
C GLU A 127 18.52 -60.64 -33.01
N ASP A 128 19.28 -60.34 -34.07
CA ASP A 128 19.27 -61.12 -35.30
C ASP A 128 20.10 -62.39 -35.06
N SER A 129 19.43 -63.50 -34.69
CA SER A 129 19.65 -64.89 -35.15
C SER A 129 19.00 -65.94 -34.24
#